data_AF-A0A6A4H577-F1
#
_entry.id   AF-A0A6A4H577-F1
#
_cell.length_a   1.000
_cell.length_b   1.000
_cell.length_c   1.000
_cell.angle_alpha   90.00
_cell.angle_beta   90.00
_cell.angle_gamma   90.00
#
_symmetry.space_group_name_H-M   'P 1'
#
loop_
_entity.id
_entity.type
_entity.pdbx_description
1 polymer ?
#
loop_
_entity_poly.entity_id
_entity_poly.type
_entity_poly.pdbx_seq_one_letter_code
_entity_poly.pdbx_strand_id
1 'polypeptide(L)'
;MSAAWVHLFFSFKYQDNMYPCTLMHWFNMYGRSQDPNTGLWIMQPAYHDSHQHRRHLVVIHLDTLLCGVHLIPNYGPCPLNHAVKFYHSLDAFSMYDVNRLADYHANEILF
;
A
#
# COMPACT_ATOMS: atom_id res chain seq x y z
N MET A 1 6.20 3.50 -10.36
CA MET A 1 5.25 2.58 -9.72
C MET A 1 4.86 3.12 -8.36
N SER A 2 3.57 3.20 -8.07
CA SER A 2 3.01 3.60 -6.78
C SER A 2 1.94 2.59 -6.41
N ALA A 3 1.91 2.15 -5.15
CA ALA A 3 0.82 1.33 -4.63
C ALA A 3 0.03 2.13 -3.58
N ALA A 4 -1.16 1.66 -3.26
CA ALA A 4 -1.94 2.21 -2.18
C ALA A 4 -2.64 1.10 -1.41
N TRP A 5 -2.82 1.32 -0.11
CA TRP A 5 -3.61 0.45 0.75
C TRP A 5 -4.99 1.05 0.98
N VAL A 6 -6.04 0.27 0.74
CA VAL A 6 -7.43 0.70 0.99
C VAL A 6 -7.79 0.50 2.46
N HIS A 7 -8.18 1.57 3.13
CA HIS A 7 -8.67 1.53 4.51
C HIS A 7 -10.19 1.40 4.59
N LEU A 8 -10.92 2.02 3.66
CA LEU A 8 -12.38 2.07 3.71
C LEU A 8 -12.96 2.21 2.32
N PHE A 9 -13.94 1.37 1.99
CA PHE A 9 -14.85 1.57 0.87
C PHE A 9 -16.11 2.27 1.37
N PHE A 10 -16.54 3.32 0.68
CA PHE A 10 -17.75 4.05 1.01
C PHE A 10 -18.35 4.69 -0.23
N SER A 11 -19.55 5.26 -0.11
CA SER A 11 -20.14 6.07 -1.17
C SER A 11 -20.87 7.27 -0.58
N PHE A 12 -21.01 8.33 -1.38
CA PHE A 12 -21.80 9.49 -1.03
C PHE A 12 -22.62 9.98 -2.22
N LYS A 13 -23.69 10.73 -1.94
CA LYS A 13 -24.57 11.32 -2.96
C LYS A 13 -24.23 12.79 -3.16
N TYR A 14 -24.04 13.21 -4.40
CA TYR A 14 -23.84 14.61 -4.78
C TYR A 14 -24.53 14.89 -6.11
N GLN A 15 -25.33 15.95 -6.20
CA GLN A 15 -26.09 16.32 -7.42
C GLN A 15 -26.84 15.13 -8.05
N ASP A 16 -27.59 14.40 -7.24
CA ASP A 16 -28.33 13.20 -7.64
C ASP A 16 -27.54 11.98 -8.15
N ASN A 17 -26.21 12.06 -8.14
CA ASN A 17 -25.33 10.95 -8.48
C ASN A 17 -24.74 10.29 -7.24
N MET A 18 -24.63 8.95 -7.26
CA MET A 18 -23.89 8.18 -6.25
C MET A 18 -22.44 8.03 -6.70
N TYR A 19 -21.50 8.39 -5.82
CA TYR A 19 -20.07 8.26 -6.07
C TYR A 19 -19.48 7.14 -5.20
N PRO A 20 -19.11 5.98 -5.77
CA PRO A 20 -18.32 4.98 -5.06
C PRO A 20 -16.89 5.47 -4.86
N CYS A 21 -16.41 5.42 -3.63
CA CYS A 21 -15.13 5.96 -3.23
C CYS A 21 -14.37 5.01 -2.33
N THR A 22 -13.08 5.26 -2.25
CA THR A 22 -12.18 4.57 -1.34
C THR A 22 -11.29 5.57 -0.64
N LEU A 23 -11.11 5.38 0.67
CA LEU A 23 -10.07 6.04 1.44
C LEU A 23 -8.84 5.14 1.41
N MET A 24 -7.71 5.67 0.94
CA MET A 24 -6.49 4.91 0.82
C MET A 24 -5.26 5.65 1.31
N HIS A 25 -4.23 4.90 1.67
CA HIS A 25 -2.90 5.39 2.04
C HIS A 25 -1.91 5.07 0.93
N TRP A 26 -1.23 6.09 0.41
CA TRP A 26 -0.20 5.93 -0.60
C TRP A 26 1.08 5.27 -0.07
N PHE A 27 1.74 4.53 -0.96
CA PHE A 27 3.06 3.97 -0.77
C PHE A 27 3.98 4.42 -1.90
N ASN A 28 5.19 4.83 -1.53
CA ASN A 28 6.23 5.25 -2.45
C ASN A 28 7.25 4.14 -2.64
N MET A 29 7.76 4.02 -3.87
CA MET A 29 8.88 3.12 -4.15
C MET A 29 10.11 3.53 -3.35
N TYR A 30 10.80 2.55 -2.76
CA TYR A 30 12.05 2.74 -2.06
C TYR A 30 13.22 2.41 -3.00
N GLY A 31 14.15 3.36 -3.13
CA GLY A 31 15.31 3.20 -4.01
C GLY A 31 14.97 3.30 -5.50
N ARG A 32 15.91 2.86 -6.35
CA ARG A 32 15.80 2.92 -7.82
C ARG A 32 15.87 1.53 -8.50
N SER A 33 16.00 0.47 -7.72
CA SER A 33 16.13 -0.91 -8.21
C SER A 33 15.45 -1.86 -7.23
N GLN A 34 15.17 -3.07 -7.71
CA GLN A 34 14.68 -4.16 -6.89
C GLN A 34 15.71 -4.55 -5.82
N ASP A 35 15.22 -5.09 -4.72
CA ASP A 35 16.07 -5.67 -3.68
C ASP A 35 16.87 -6.84 -4.26
N PRO A 36 18.20 -6.88 -4.08
CA PRO A 36 19.04 -7.90 -4.71
C PRO A 36 18.83 -9.31 -4.15
N ASN A 37 18.27 -9.46 -2.94
CA ASN A 37 18.07 -10.76 -2.32
C ASN A 37 16.74 -11.39 -2.75
N THR A 38 15.69 -10.57 -2.83
CA THR A 38 14.32 -11.03 -3.13
C THR A 38 13.93 -10.83 -4.59
N GLY A 39 14.57 -9.90 -5.31
CA GLY A 39 14.16 -9.48 -6.65
C GLY A 39 12.81 -8.72 -6.66
N LEU A 40 12.32 -8.27 -5.50
CA LEU A 40 11.07 -7.54 -5.37
C LEU A 40 11.31 -6.04 -5.24
N TRP A 41 10.29 -5.26 -5.60
CA TRP A 41 10.29 -3.82 -5.35
C TRP A 41 9.94 -3.58 -3.87
N ILE A 42 10.73 -2.74 -3.19
CA ILE A 42 10.42 -2.29 -1.83
C ILE A 42 9.60 -1.01 -1.91
N MET A 43 8.59 -0.89 -1.07
CA MET A 43 7.77 0.31 -0.90
C MET A 43 7.72 0.76 0.56
N GLN A 44 7.58 2.07 0.75
CA GLN A 44 7.41 2.70 2.06
C GLN A 44 6.08 3.45 2.13
N PRO A 45 5.41 3.46 3.30
CA PRO A 45 4.23 4.29 3.49
C PRO A 45 4.56 5.76 3.24
N ALA A 46 3.72 6.45 2.48
CA ALA A 46 3.91 7.86 2.15
C ALA A 46 3.36 8.76 3.27
N TYR A 47 4.08 9.85 3.55
CA TYR A 47 3.69 10.85 4.54
C TYR A 47 3.75 12.24 3.90
N HIS A 48 2.89 13.16 4.36
CA HIS A 48 2.88 14.54 3.89
C HIS A 48 4.03 15.37 4.49
N ASP A 49 4.59 14.93 5.61
CA ASP A 49 5.68 15.58 6.30
C ASP A 49 6.91 14.67 6.40
N SER A 50 8.08 15.30 6.52
CA SER A 50 9.38 14.62 6.66
C SER A 50 9.51 13.83 7.97
N HIS A 51 8.69 14.16 8.97
CA HIS A 51 8.72 13.54 10.29
C HIS A 51 7.77 12.34 10.42
N GLN A 52 7.10 11.94 9.33
CA GLN A 52 6.21 10.78 9.26
C GLN A 52 5.03 10.82 10.24
N HIS A 53 4.55 12.01 10.60
CA HIS A 53 3.40 12.13 11.51
C HIS A 53 2.06 12.05 10.78
N ARG A 54 2.00 12.59 9.56
CA ARG A 54 0.76 12.67 8.79
C ARG A 54 0.81 11.75 7.57
N ARG A 55 0.16 10.59 7.69
CA ARG A 55 -0.02 9.65 6.57
C ARG A 55 -0.63 10.35 5.37
N HIS A 56 -0.15 10.02 4.18
CA HIS A 56 -0.69 10.53 2.93
C HIS A 56 -1.96 9.76 2.56
N LEU A 57 -3.06 10.16 3.18
CA LEU A 57 -4.39 9.62 2.93
C LEU A 57 -5.12 10.44 1.86
N VAL A 58 -5.81 9.76 0.94
CA VAL A 58 -6.62 10.40 -0.09
C VAL A 58 -7.93 9.63 -0.30
N VAL A 59 -8.97 10.37 -0.69
CA VAL A 59 -10.22 9.80 -1.20
C VAL A 59 -10.19 9.87 -2.72
N ILE A 60 -10.35 8.72 -3.39
CA ILE A 60 -10.45 8.64 -4.84
C ILE A 60 -11.69 7.84 -5.25
N HIS A 61 -12.10 8.02 -6.50
CA HIS A 61 -13.18 7.24 -7.09
C HIS A 61 -12.75 5.78 -7.26
N LEU A 62 -13.63 4.83 -6.95
CA LEU A 62 -13.29 3.41 -6.93
C LEU A 62 -12.75 2.90 -8.28
N ASP A 63 -13.32 3.37 -9.38
CA ASP A 63 -12.95 2.99 -10.75
C ASP A 63 -11.51 3.39 -11.16
N THR A 64 -10.82 4.18 -10.34
CA THR A 64 -9.42 4.56 -10.60
C THR A 64 -8.41 3.55 -10.07
N LEU A 65 -8.86 2.54 -9.31
CA LEU A 65 -8.00 1.47 -8.82
C LEU A 65 -7.81 0.39 -9.87
N LEU A 66 -6.54 0.10 -10.18
CA LEU A 66 -6.15 -0.95 -11.13
C LEU A 66 -5.40 -2.06 -10.35
N CYS A 67 -6.10 -3.16 -10.05
CA CYS A 67 -5.56 -4.40 -9.47
C CYS A 67 -5.20 -4.38 -7.96
N GLY A 68 -5.29 -5.56 -7.33
CA GLY A 68 -4.80 -5.83 -5.98
C GLY A 68 -3.38 -6.36 -6.03
N VAL A 69 -2.46 -5.70 -5.34
CA VAL A 69 -1.08 -6.17 -5.16
C VAL A 69 -0.89 -6.67 -3.73
N HIS A 70 -0.09 -7.71 -3.55
CA HIS A 70 0.19 -8.21 -2.21
C HIS A 70 1.43 -7.52 -1.64
N LEU A 71 1.25 -6.77 -0.56
CA LEU A 71 2.34 -6.16 0.21
C LEU A 71 2.76 -7.11 1.32
N ILE A 72 4.03 -7.52 1.30
CA ILE A 72 4.62 -8.37 2.33
C ILE A 72 5.44 -7.48 3.27
N PRO A 73 5.18 -7.45 4.58
CA PRO A 73 5.95 -6.60 5.48
C PRO A 73 7.42 -7.01 5.54
N ASN A 74 8.32 -6.03 5.46
CA ASN A 74 9.72 -6.28 5.76
C ASN A 74 9.90 -6.29 7.28
N TYR A 75 10.16 -7.47 7.83
CA TYR A 75 10.22 -7.69 9.28
C TYR A 75 11.53 -7.17 9.92
N GLY A 76 12.53 -6.80 9.12
CA GLY A 76 13.83 -6.39 9.62
C GLY A 76 14.60 -7.51 10.34
N PRO A 77 15.74 -7.17 10.97
CA PRO A 77 16.63 -8.15 11.59
C PRO A 77 16.18 -8.59 12.99
N CYS A 78 15.23 -7.89 13.61
CA CYS A 78 14.80 -8.13 14.98
C CYS A 78 13.55 -9.03 15.03
N PRO A 79 13.41 -9.87 16.07
CA PRO A 79 12.17 -10.61 16.28
C PRO A 79 10.97 -9.68 16.41
N LEU A 80 9.82 -10.12 15.86
CA LEU A 80 8.58 -9.38 15.99
C LEU A 80 8.11 -9.36 17.44
N ASN A 81 7.63 -8.20 17.87
CA ASN A 81 6.97 -8.08 19.16
C ASN A 81 5.69 -8.93 19.17
N HIS A 82 5.53 -9.80 20.17
CA HIS A 82 4.35 -10.65 20.36
C HIS A 82 3.02 -9.88 20.50
N ALA A 83 3.07 -8.57 20.77
CA ALA A 83 1.91 -7.70 20.77
C ALA A 83 1.37 -7.42 19.37
N VAL A 84 2.18 -7.55 18.31
CA VAL A 84 1.75 -7.35 16.93
C VAL A 84 0.70 -8.40 16.57
N LYS A 85 -0.44 -7.93 16.04
CA LYS A 85 -1.58 -8.73 15.61
C LYS A 85 -1.66 -8.73 14.11
N PHE A 86 -2.39 -9.69 13.54
CA PHE A 86 -2.55 -9.82 12.08
C PHE A 86 -3.11 -8.54 11.43
N TYR A 87 -4.00 -7.81 12.12
CA TYR A 87 -4.58 -6.57 11.60
C TYR A 87 -3.63 -5.36 11.68
N HIS A 88 -2.47 -5.50 12.29
CA HIS A 88 -1.40 -4.49 12.28
C HIS A 88 -0.42 -4.69 11.13
N SER A 89 -0.57 -5.76 10.34
CA SER A 89 0.41 -6.17 9.33
C SER A 89 0.77 -5.08 8.33
N LEU A 90 -0.13 -4.14 8.06
CA LEU A 90 0.03 -3.11 7.02
C LEU A 90 0.29 -1.70 7.57
N ASP A 91 0.23 -1.56 8.89
CA ASP A 91 0.41 -0.28 9.59
C ASP A 91 1.66 -0.28 10.49
N ALA A 92 2.16 -1.46 10.89
CA ALA A 92 3.22 -1.59 11.88
C ALA A 92 4.64 -1.52 11.31
N PHE A 93 4.80 -1.67 9.99
CA PHE A 93 6.10 -1.77 9.34
C PHE A 93 6.42 -0.55 8.49
N SER A 94 7.70 -0.21 8.42
CA SER A 94 8.21 0.92 7.66
C SER A 94 8.43 0.63 6.18
N MET A 95 8.50 -0.65 5.80
CA MET A 95 8.82 -1.11 4.44
C MET A 95 8.04 -2.38 4.11
N TYR A 96 7.72 -2.54 2.84
CA TYR A 96 6.97 -3.67 2.30
C TYR A 96 7.53 -4.11 0.96
N ASP A 97 7.69 -5.41 0.77
CA ASP A 97 8.01 -6.00 -0.52
C ASP A 97 6.74 -6.18 -1.35
N VAL A 98 6.76 -5.70 -2.59
CA VAL A 98 5.63 -5.81 -3.51
C VAL A 98 5.72 -7.13 -4.26
N ASN A 99 4.84 -8.07 -3.90
CA ASN A 99 4.80 -9.37 -4.54
C ASN A 99 3.94 -9.31 -5.83
N ARG A 100 4.61 -9.14 -6.97
CA ARG A 100 3.98 -9.23 -8.29
C ARG A 100 3.45 -10.62 -8.64
N LEU A 101 3.99 -11.68 -8.03
CA LEU A 101 3.62 -13.07 -8.30
C LEU A 101 2.39 -13.53 -7.53
N ALA A 102 1.88 -12.71 -6.60
CA ALA A 102 0.75 -13.10 -5.75
C ALA A 102 -0.57 -13.20 -6.52
N ASP A 103 -0.70 -12.44 -7.60
CA ASP A 103 -1.89 -12.42 -8.45
C ASP A 103 -1.46 -12.50 -9.92
N TYR A 104 -2.23 -13.23 -10.72
CA TYR A 104 -1.94 -13.39 -12.14
C TYR A 104 -1.90 -12.04 -12.87
N HIS A 105 -2.83 -11.13 -12.54
CA HIS A 105 -2.93 -9.80 -13.13
C HIS A 105 -1.91 -8.80 -12.57
N ALA A 106 -1.35 -9.04 -11.38
CA ALA A 106 -0.36 -8.14 -10.79
C ALA A 106 0.95 -8.11 -11.61
N ASN A 107 1.33 -9.21 -12.25
CA ASN A 107 2.54 -9.29 -13.08
C ASN A 107 2.49 -8.44 -14.35
N GLU A 108 1.30 -8.11 -14.85
CA GLU A 108 1.12 -7.36 -16.11
C GLU A 108 1.21 -5.84 -15.90
N ILE A 109 1.18 -5.36 -14.66
CA ILE A 109 1.13 -3.92 -14.35
C ILE A 109 2.41 -3.49 -13.61
N LEU A 110 3.06 -4.43 -12.93
CA LEU A 110 4.26 -4.18 -12.13
C LEU A 110 5.54 -4.46 -12.94
N PHE A 111 6.05 -3.43 -13.63
CA PHE A 111 7.31 -3.46 -14.39
C PHE A 111 8.47 -2.84 -13.61
#